data_AF-A0A524PIX0-F1
#
_entry.id   AF-A0A524PIX0-F1
#
_cell.length_a   1.000
_cell.length_b   1.000
_cell.length_c   1.000
_cell.angle_alpha   90.00
_cell.angle_beta   90.00
_cell.angle_gamma   90.00
#
_symmetry.space_group_name_H-M   'P 1'
#
loop_
_entity.id
_entity.type
_entity.pdbx_description
1 polymer ?
#
loop_
_entity_poly.entity_id
_entity_poly.type
_entity_poly.pdbx_seq_one_letter_code
_entity_poly.pdbx_strand_id
1 'polypeptide(L)'
;AGLKYFEENPTLRLEVDLEPFDPVEQVNILTNTGDVQAYERTGYFQFMVEGELAKLTVFRNEHGYFLPFADALAGEETYGAGRYLEPEDASEGRLFVDFNLAYNPYCAYNESWSCPITPAENRLKLPIRAGEKVFK
;
A
#
# COMPACT_ATOMS: atom_id res chain seq x y z
N ALA A 1 6.14 -22.46 -11.93
CA ALA A 1 5.17 -22.19 -10.85
C ALA A 1 4.84 -20.69 -10.87
N GLY A 2 3.59 -20.31 -10.64
CA GLY A 2 3.12 -18.90 -10.71
C GLY A 2 3.08 -18.23 -9.33
N LEU A 3 2.77 -16.93 -9.31
CA LEU A 3 2.60 -16.13 -8.10
C LEU A 3 1.48 -16.69 -7.21
N LYS A 4 1.58 -16.46 -5.89
CA LYS A 4 0.59 -16.92 -4.91
C LYS A 4 -0.22 -15.73 -4.38
N TYR A 5 -1.52 -15.93 -4.26
CA TYR A 5 -2.46 -14.93 -3.75
C TYR A 5 -3.28 -15.52 -2.60
N PHE A 6 -3.82 -14.65 -1.75
CA PHE A 6 -4.95 -15.00 -0.89
C PHE A 6 -6.19 -15.30 -1.75
N GLU A 7 -7.18 -15.99 -1.18
CA GLU A 7 -8.52 -15.99 -1.77
C GLU A 7 -9.05 -14.55 -1.80
N GLU A 8 -9.87 -14.24 -2.81
CA GLU A 8 -10.51 -12.93 -2.91
C GLU A 8 -11.28 -12.62 -1.63
N ASN A 9 -11.05 -11.43 -1.10
CA ASN A 9 -11.71 -10.92 0.07
C ASN A 9 -12.56 -9.69 -0.29
N PRO A 10 -13.88 -9.86 -0.51
CA PRO A 10 -14.77 -8.77 -0.89
C PRO A 10 -14.89 -7.67 0.18
N THR A 11 -14.61 -7.97 1.45
CA THR A 11 -14.68 -6.95 2.52
C THR A 11 -13.47 -6.02 2.52
N LEU A 12 -12.43 -6.32 1.73
CA LEU A 12 -11.24 -5.50 1.54
C LEU A 12 -11.19 -4.84 0.14
N ARG A 13 -12.33 -4.83 -0.57
CA ARG A 13 -12.59 -4.01 -1.74
C ARG A 13 -13.45 -2.82 -1.33
N LEU A 14 -12.83 -1.66 -1.23
CA LEU A 14 -13.38 -0.50 -0.53
C LEU A 14 -13.58 0.69 -1.47
N GLU A 15 -14.64 1.44 -1.24
CA GLU A 15 -14.77 2.84 -1.65
C GLU A 15 -14.60 3.68 -0.38
N VAL A 16 -13.56 4.51 -0.33
CA VAL A 16 -13.16 5.25 0.88
C VAL A 16 -13.12 6.75 0.63
N ASP A 17 -13.50 7.55 1.63
CA ASP A 17 -13.29 8.99 1.61
C ASP A 17 -11.80 9.30 1.81
N LEU A 18 -11.21 10.05 0.88
CA LEU A 18 -9.85 10.55 0.99
C LEU A 18 -9.86 11.86 1.76
N GLU A 19 -9.31 11.87 2.97
CA GLU A 19 -9.09 13.08 3.74
C GLU A 19 -7.76 13.72 3.31
N PRO A 20 -7.79 14.83 2.52
CA PRO A 20 -6.57 15.46 2.05
C PRO A 20 -5.80 16.10 3.21
N PHE A 21 -4.48 16.11 3.12
CA PHE A 21 -3.67 16.95 3.99
C PHE A 21 -3.74 18.41 3.52
N ASP A 22 -3.78 19.34 4.46
CA ASP A 22 -3.73 20.78 4.18
C ASP A 22 -2.68 21.43 5.11
N PRO A 23 -1.52 21.88 4.58
CA PRO A 23 -1.12 21.81 3.17
C PRO A 23 -0.73 20.38 2.73
N VAL A 24 -0.86 20.09 1.44
CA VAL A 24 -0.24 18.89 0.83
C VAL A 24 1.27 19.09 0.80
N GLU A 25 2.00 18.16 1.42
CA GLU A 25 3.46 18.21 1.50
C GLU A 25 4.12 17.35 0.42
N GLN A 26 5.22 17.85 -0.14
CA GLN A 26 6.13 17.06 -0.97
C GLN A 26 7.10 16.30 -0.06
N VAL A 27 7.18 14.99 -0.22
CA VAL A 27 8.02 14.10 0.57
C VAL A 27 8.92 13.27 -0.32
N ASN A 28 10.10 12.90 0.21
CA ASN A 28 11.00 11.96 -0.44
C ASN A 28 10.93 10.61 0.27
N ILE A 29 10.55 9.57 -0.46
CA ILE A 29 10.58 8.20 0.04
C ILE A 29 11.90 7.57 -0.40
N LEU A 30 12.67 7.07 0.58
CA LEU A 30 13.90 6.31 0.33
C LEU A 30 13.57 4.98 -0.32
N THR A 31 14.45 4.52 -1.20
CA THR A 31 14.38 3.19 -1.82
C THR A 31 15.36 2.24 -1.17
N ASN A 32 15.19 0.93 -1.38
CA ASN A 32 16.11 -0.10 -0.89
C ASN A 32 17.55 0.04 -1.44
N THR A 33 17.74 0.70 -2.58
CA THR A 33 19.07 0.95 -3.19
C THR A 33 19.74 2.23 -2.67
N GLY A 34 19.06 3.01 -1.83
CA GLY A 34 19.56 4.27 -1.27
C GLY A 34 19.17 5.51 -2.09
N ASP A 35 18.51 5.35 -3.23
CA ASP A 35 17.93 6.45 -4.00
C ASP A 35 16.69 7.03 -3.30
N VAL A 36 16.22 8.18 -3.76
CA VAL A 36 14.97 8.81 -3.30
C VAL A 36 13.99 8.99 -4.46
N GLN A 37 12.71 8.85 -4.16
CA GLN A 37 11.61 9.18 -5.07
C GLN A 37 10.69 10.21 -4.42
N ALA A 38 10.33 11.25 -5.19
CA ALA A 38 9.48 12.33 -4.71
C ALA A 38 8.00 12.00 -4.90
N TYR A 39 7.20 12.29 -3.87
CA TYR A 39 5.76 12.09 -3.85
C TYR A 39 5.06 13.26 -3.15
N GLU A 40 3.83 13.50 -3.54
CA GLU A 40 2.87 14.25 -2.74
C GLU A 40 2.30 13.35 -1.66
N ARG A 41 2.38 13.77 -0.41
CA ARG A 41 1.65 13.14 0.69
C ARG A 41 0.22 13.68 0.66
N THR A 42 -0.62 13.08 -0.19
CA THR A 42 -1.91 13.66 -0.63
C THR A 42 -2.96 13.67 0.48
N GLY A 43 -3.07 12.60 1.25
CA GLY A 43 -4.11 12.46 2.24
C GLY A 43 -4.07 11.11 2.93
N TYR A 44 -5.10 10.79 3.69
CA TYR A 44 -5.29 9.47 4.27
C TYR A 44 -6.74 9.02 4.16
N PHE A 45 -6.96 7.73 4.31
CA PHE A 45 -8.29 7.19 4.51
C PHE A 45 -8.30 6.27 5.74
N GLN A 46 -9.48 6.06 6.30
CA GLN A 46 -9.69 5.11 7.39
C GLN A 46 -10.63 4.00 6.93
N PHE A 47 -10.41 2.80 7.45
CA PHE A 47 -11.23 1.64 7.12
C PHE A 47 -11.24 0.65 8.28
N MET A 48 -12.25 -0.22 8.30
CA MET A 48 -12.34 -1.28 9.30
C MET A 48 -11.68 -2.55 8.77
N VAL A 49 -10.82 -3.16 9.57
CA VAL A 49 -10.30 -4.50 9.33
C VAL A 49 -10.34 -5.30 10.62
N GLU A 50 -10.91 -6.49 10.57
CA GLU A 50 -11.14 -7.34 11.76
C GLU A 50 -11.87 -6.64 12.93
N GLY A 51 -12.70 -5.64 12.63
CA GLY A 51 -13.43 -4.87 13.65
C GLY A 51 -12.61 -3.77 14.32
N GLU A 52 -11.38 -3.52 13.88
CA GLU A 52 -10.53 -2.43 14.33
C GLU A 52 -10.36 -1.36 13.24
N LEU A 53 -10.25 -0.09 13.67
CA LEU A 53 -10.06 1.05 12.78
C LEU A 53 -8.60 1.16 12.36
N ALA A 54 -8.34 0.98 11.07
CA ALA A 54 -7.05 1.21 10.44
C ALA A 54 -7.02 2.56 9.72
N LYS A 55 -5.80 3.07 9.49
CA LYS A 55 -5.54 4.30 8.73
C LYS A 55 -4.32 4.08 7.85
N LEU A 56 -4.40 4.53 6.60
CA LEU A 56 -3.27 4.53 5.66
C LEU A 56 -3.19 5.89 4.95
N THR A 57 -1.96 6.37 4.78
CA THR A 57 -1.64 7.54 3.97
C THR A 57 -1.51 7.15 2.50
N VAL A 58 -2.13 7.94 1.63
CA VAL A 58 -2.01 7.82 0.17
C VAL A 58 -1.01 8.86 -0.33
N PHE A 59 -0.09 8.40 -1.17
CA PHE A 59 0.87 9.23 -1.85
C PHE A 59 0.48 9.39 -3.32
N ARG A 60 0.98 10.41 -4.00
CA ARG A 60 0.76 10.62 -5.43
C ARG A 60 2.02 11.11 -6.12
N ASN A 61 2.23 10.70 -7.36
CA ASN A 61 3.21 11.29 -8.26
C ASN A 61 2.59 11.49 -9.66
N GLU A 62 3.42 11.77 -10.65
CA GLU A 62 2.98 11.95 -12.05
C GLU A 62 2.32 10.72 -12.68
N HIS A 63 2.49 9.53 -12.08
CA HIS A 63 1.91 8.27 -12.55
C HIS A 63 0.58 7.91 -11.86
N GLY A 64 0.17 8.64 -10.83
CA GLY A 64 -1.09 8.39 -10.10
C GLY A 64 -0.88 8.20 -8.61
N TYR A 65 -1.86 7.59 -7.95
CA TYR A 65 -1.79 7.28 -6.53
C TYR A 65 -0.87 6.09 -6.27
N PHE A 66 -0.22 6.13 -5.12
CA PHE A 66 0.69 5.12 -4.65
C PHE A 66 0.42 4.85 -3.17
N LEU A 67 0.14 3.59 -2.84
CA LEU A 67 -0.15 3.14 -1.49
C LEU A 67 0.84 2.03 -1.08
N PRO A 68 2.05 2.39 -0.63
CA PRO A 68 2.94 1.42 -0.02
C PRO A 68 2.46 1.12 1.40
N PHE A 69 2.28 -0.15 1.74
CA PHE A 69 1.87 -0.55 3.08
C PHE A 69 2.50 -1.87 3.51
N ALA A 70 2.61 -2.06 4.82
CA ALA A 70 2.94 -3.34 5.42
C ALA A 70 1.89 -3.63 6.50
N ASP A 71 1.64 -4.90 6.76
CA ASP A 71 0.62 -5.34 7.69
C ASP A 71 1.17 -6.41 8.64
N ALA A 72 0.34 -6.90 9.56
CA ALA A 72 0.79 -7.85 10.58
C ALA A 72 1.32 -9.18 10.01
N LEU A 73 1.04 -9.49 8.74
CA LEU A 73 1.47 -10.71 8.06
C LEU A 73 2.84 -10.57 7.38
N ALA A 74 3.44 -9.37 7.40
CA ALA A 74 4.70 -9.09 6.72
C ALA A 74 5.86 -9.92 7.30
N GLY A 75 6.55 -10.67 6.44
CA GLY A 75 7.63 -11.59 6.81
C GLY A 75 7.18 -13.02 7.07
N GLU A 76 5.87 -13.26 7.22
CA GLU A 76 5.29 -14.59 7.44
C GLU A 76 4.52 -15.08 6.21
N GLU A 77 3.48 -14.34 5.81
CA GLU A 77 2.62 -14.63 4.67
C GLU A 77 2.75 -13.63 3.52
N THR A 78 3.17 -12.38 3.79
CA THR A 78 3.37 -11.31 2.81
C THR A 78 4.80 -10.76 2.87
N TYR A 79 5.24 -10.04 1.83
CA TYR A 79 6.63 -9.60 1.73
C TYR A 79 7.01 -8.67 2.88
N GLY A 80 8.15 -8.92 3.53
CA GLY A 80 8.53 -8.27 4.78
C GLY A 80 8.69 -6.75 4.70
N ALA A 81 9.09 -6.23 3.53
CA ALA A 81 9.21 -4.78 3.33
C ALA A 81 7.86 -4.09 3.10
N GLY A 82 6.80 -4.85 2.83
CA GLY A 82 5.47 -4.37 2.47
C GLY A 82 5.07 -4.73 1.03
N ARG A 83 3.90 -4.25 0.64
CA ARG A 83 3.25 -4.42 -0.65
C ARG A 83 2.80 -3.07 -1.17
N TYR A 84 2.53 -3.00 -2.46
CA TYR A 84 2.02 -1.79 -3.11
C TYR A 84 0.60 -2.00 -3.61
N LEU A 85 -0.10 -0.90 -3.78
CA LEU A 85 -1.39 -0.78 -4.44
C LEU A 85 -1.46 0.61 -5.08
N GLU A 86 -2.09 0.71 -6.25
CA GLU A 86 -2.43 1.97 -6.89
C GLU A 86 -3.94 2.18 -6.76
N PRO A 87 -4.40 2.96 -5.76
CA PRO A 87 -5.81 3.36 -5.69
C PRO A 87 -6.24 4.11 -6.95
N GLU A 88 -7.52 4.02 -7.28
CA GLU A 88 -8.13 4.74 -8.40
C GLU A 88 -9.17 5.73 -7.87
N ASP A 89 -9.41 6.83 -8.58
CA ASP A 89 -10.51 7.74 -8.24
C ASP A 89 -11.86 7.02 -8.42
N ALA A 90 -12.70 7.01 -7.37
CA ALA A 90 -14.04 6.45 -7.42
C ALA A 90 -15.09 7.51 -7.80
N SER A 91 -15.05 8.62 -7.07
CA SER A 91 -15.84 9.82 -7.27
C SER A 91 -15.08 11.00 -6.69
N GLU A 92 -15.63 12.21 -6.77
CA GLU A 92 -15.01 13.38 -6.16
C GLU A 92 -14.73 13.14 -4.67
N GLY A 93 -13.45 13.24 -4.27
CA GLY A 93 -12.98 13.03 -2.89
C GLY A 93 -12.94 11.58 -2.42
N ARG A 94 -13.16 10.58 -3.29
CA ARG A 94 -13.17 9.16 -2.93
C ARG A 94 -12.24 8.32 -3.78
N LEU A 95 -11.68 7.28 -3.16
CA LEU A 95 -10.83 6.30 -3.82
C LEU A 95 -11.45 4.91 -3.80
N PHE A 96 -11.29 4.17 -4.90
CA PHE A 96 -11.40 2.73 -4.91
C PHE A 96 -10.07 2.14 -4.45
N VAL A 97 -10.12 1.42 -3.32
CA VAL A 97 -8.97 0.74 -2.71
C VAL A 97 -9.31 -0.76 -2.65
N ASP A 98 -8.72 -1.53 -3.56
CA ASP A 98 -8.90 -2.99 -3.60
C ASP A 98 -7.61 -3.70 -3.17
N PHE A 99 -7.55 -4.13 -1.92
CA PHE A 99 -6.38 -4.85 -1.40
C PHE A 99 -6.19 -6.23 -2.07
N ASN A 100 -7.17 -6.75 -2.82
CA ASN A 100 -6.99 -7.96 -3.60
C ASN A 100 -6.02 -7.77 -4.77
N LEU A 101 -5.78 -6.52 -5.17
CA LEU A 101 -4.83 -6.14 -6.20
C LEU A 101 -3.45 -5.78 -5.62
N ALA A 102 -3.29 -5.81 -4.29
CA ALA A 102 -2.02 -5.50 -3.67
C ALA A 102 -0.95 -6.52 -4.09
N TYR A 103 0.22 -6.02 -4.48
CA TYR A 103 1.28 -6.83 -5.08
C TYR A 103 2.62 -6.62 -4.40
N ASN A 104 3.51 -7.59 -4.54
CA ASN A 104 4.86 -7.49 -4.01
C ASN A 104 5.71 -6.58 -4.90
N PRO A 105 6.49 -5.64 -4.33
CA PRO A 105 7.42 -4.85 -5.12
C PRO A 105 8.43 -5.74 -5.87
N TYR A 106 8.94 -5.29 -7.01
CA TYR A 106 9.93 -6.07 -7.78
C TYR A 106 11.18 -6.44 -6.98
N CYS A 107 11.55 -5.63 -5.97
CA CYS A 107 12.65 -5.94 -5.06
C CYS A 107 12.42 -7.23 -4.23
N ALA A 108 11.18 -7.70 -4.10
CA ALA A 108 10.87 -9.01 -3.52
C ALA A 108 11.40 -10.19 -4.37
N TYR A 109 11.64 -9.95 -5.66
CA TYR A 109 12.12 -10.97 -6.61
C TYR A 109 13.58 -10.77 -7.01
N ASN A 110 14.07 -9.53 -6.95
CA ASN A 110 15.46 -9.20 -7.18
C ASN A 110 15.81 -7.89 -6.47
N GLU A 111 16.66 -7.99 -5.45
CA GLU A 111 17.07 -6.88 -4.59
C GLU A 111 17.75 -5.71 -5.33
N SER A 112 18.19 -5.93 -6.57
CA SER A 112 18.80 -4.88 -7.42
C SER A 112 17.79 -3.86 -7.94
N TRP A 113 16.47 -4.14 -7.85
CA TRP A 113 15.45 -3.16 -8.22
C TRP A 113 15.28 -2.11 -7.13
N SER A 114 15.30 -0.84 -7.53
CA SER A 114 15.03 0.31 -6.66
C SER A 114 13.53 0.45 -6.40
N CYS A 115 13.11 0.18 -5.17
CA CYS A 115 11.72 0.12 -4.74
C CYS A 115 11.50 1.03 -3.52
N PRO A 116 10.47 1.90 -3.52
CA PRO A 116 10.14 2.76 -2.38
C PRO A 116 9.91 2.01 -1.07
N ILE A 117 10.57 2.41 0.01
CA ILE A 117 10.41 1.79 1.32
C ILE A 117 9.07 2.22 1.91
N THR A 118 8.28 1.23 2.37
CA THR A 118 7.02 1.47 3.09
C THR A 118 7.23 2.40 4.29
N PRO A 119 6.61 3.59 4.30
CA PRO A 119 6.70 4.55 5.41
C PRO A 119 6.16 3.98 6.72
N ALA A 120 6.69 4.45 7.84
CA ALA A 120 6.31 3.94 9.17
C ALA A 120 4.80 4.09 9.46
N GLU A 121 4.18 5.18 8.98
CA GLU A 121 2.74 5.43 9.16
C GLU A 121 1.83 4.47 8.39
N ASN A 122 2.36 3.79 7.36
CA ASN A 122 1.65 2.77 6.60
C ASN A 122 2.00 1.33 7.02
N ARG A 123 2.52 1.16 8.25
CA ARG A 123 2.78 -0.16 8.84
C ARG A 123 1.68 -0.50 9.84
N LEU A 124 0.69 -1.25 9.39
CA LEU A 124 -0.45 -1.68 10.19
C LEU A 124 -0.04 -2.82 11.12
N LYS A 125 -0.64 -2.82 12.32
CA LYS A 125 -0.58 -3.96 13.27
C LYS A 125 -1.70 -4.98 13.04
N LEU A 126 -2.56 -4.73 12.06
CA LEU A 126 -3.71 -5.54 11.70
C LEU A 126 -3.38 -6.34 10.43
N PRO A 127 -3.89 -7.57 10.27
CA PRO A 127 -3.60 -8.40 9.11
C PRO A 127 -4.44 -8.01 7.89
N ILE A 128 -3.82 -7.89 6.72
CA ILE A 128 -4.52 -7.66 5.43
C ILE A 128 -4.48 -8.95 4.60
N ARG A 129 -5.48 -9.80 4.79
CA ARG A 129 -5.64 -11.09 4.06
C ARG A 129 -6.35 -10.90 2.72
N ALA A 130 -5.66 -10.20 1.81
CA ALA A 130 -6.04 -10.00 0.41
C ALA A 130 -4.77 -9.77 -0.40
N GLY A 131 -4.78 -10.05 -1.70
CA GLY A 131 -3.67 -9.77 -2.60
C GLY A 131 -2.54 -10.79 -2.56
N GLU A 132 -1.37 -10.37 -3.01
CA GLU A 132 -0.22 -11.25 -3.22
C GLU A 132 0.44 -11.70 -1.91
N LYS A 133 0.84 -12.97 -1.88
CA LYS A 133 1.59 -13.62 -0.78
C LYS A 133 3.07 -13.72 -1.12
N VAL A 134 3.91 -14.05 -0.14
CA VAL A 134 5.30 -14.43 -0.45
C VAL A 134 5.33 -15.73 -1.26
N PHE A 135 6.20 -15.75 -2.26
CA PHE A 135 6.57 -16.95 -2.97
C PHE A 135 7.44 -17.82 -2.05
N LYS A 136 6.86 -18.87 -1.47
CA LYS A 136 7.59 -19.96 -0.80
C LYS A 136 7.59 -21.21 -1.67
#